data_AF-A0A8I1SCX0-F1
#
_entry.id   AF-A0A8I1SCX0-F1
#
_cell.length_a   1.000
_cell.length_b   1.000
_cell.length_c   1.000
_cell.angle_alpha   90.00
_cell.angle_beta   90.00
_cell.angle_gamma   90.00
#
_symmetry.space_group_name_H-M   'P 1'
#
loop_
_entity.id
_entity.type
_entity.pdbx_description
1 polymer ?
#
loop_
_entity_poly.entity_id
_entity_poly.type
_entity_poly.pdbx_seq_one_letter_code
_entity_poly.pdbx_strand_id
1 'polypeptide(L)' 'MTRLAKAFRSHREISRTRRALAAAIDNAATPAMRDELIMIAQRSMSRSN' A
#
# COMPACT_ATOMS: atom_id res chain seq x y z
N MET A 1 -24.18 11.10 -2.67
CA MET A 1 -22.70 11.08 -2.81
C MET A 1 -22.34 10.59 -4.21
N THR A 2 -21.71 11.43 -5.02
CA THR A 2 -21.38 11.14 -6.42
C THR A 2 -20.31 10.06 -6.53
N ARG A 3 -20.40 9.17 -7.53
CA ARG A 3 -19.44 8.08 -7.80
C ARG A 3 -17.98 8.56 -7.85
N LEU A 4 -17.77 9.79 -8.33
CA LEU A 4 -16.46 10.45 -8.39
C LEU A 4 -15.83 10.65 -7.00
N ALA A 5 -16.59 11.11 -6.00
CA ALA A 5 -16.07 11.33 -4.65
C ALA A 5 -15.58 10.02 -4.00
N LYS A 6 -16.24 8.89 -4.30
CA LYS A 6 -15.80 7.55 -3.88
C LYS A 6 -14.48 7.14 -4.55
N ALA A 7 -14.34 7.40 -5.85
CA ALA A 7 -13.12 7.09 -6.60
C ALA A 7 -11.91 7.89 -6.09
N PHE A 8 -12.08 9.21 -5.87
CA PHE A 8 -11.03 10.07 -5.33
C PHE A 8 -10.61 9.66 -3.91
N ARG A 9 -11.58 9.29 -3.06
CA ARG A 9 -11.29 8.77 -1.72
C ARG A 9 -10.52 7.46 -1.77
N SER A 10 -10.94 6.53 -2.62
CA SER A 10 -10.24 5.25 -2.85
C SER A 10 -8.79 5.46 -3.33
N HIS A 11 -8.58 6.32 -4.33
CA HIS A 11 -7.24 6.64 -4.82
C HIS A 11 -6.34 7.26 -3.74
N ARG A 12 -6.90 8.12 -2.89
CA ARG A 12 -6.15 8.76 -1.80
C ARG A 12 -5.79 7.78 -0.70
N GLU A 13 -6.69 6.84 -0.38
CA GLU A 13 -6.43 5.75 0.56
C GLU A 13 -5.35 4.81 0.01
N ILE A 14 -5.44 4.38 -1.25
CA ILE A 14 -4.41 3.55 -1.90
C ILE A 14 -3.03 4.24 -1.89
N SER A 15 -3.00 5.55 -2.19
CA SER A 15 -1.76 6.32 -2.21
C SER A 15 -1.15 6.48 -0.81
N ARG A 16 -1.99 6.64 0.22
CA ARG A 16 -1.53 6.66 1.62
C ARG A 16 -0.98 5.30 2.05
N THR A 17 -1.67 4.21 1.72
CA THR A 17 -1.22 2.85 2.03
C THR A 17 0.12 2.54 1.36
N ARG A 18 0.30 2.91 0.09
CA ARG A 18 1.60 2.74 -0.61
C ARG A 18 2.73 3.50 0.08
N ARG A 19 2.51 4.76 0.48
CA ARG A 19 3.53 5.56 1.18
C ARG A 19 3.87 5.00 2.56
N ALA A 20 2.86 4.60 3.33
CA ALA A 20 3.05 3.99 4.64
C ALA A 20 3.83 2.68 4.53
N LEU A 21 3.52 1.86 3.52
CA LEU A 21 4.22 0.61 3.27
C LEU A 21 5.67 0.82 2.83
N ALA A 22 5.94 1.77 1.94
CA ALA A 22 7.30 2.14 1.56
C ALA A 22 8.13 2.61 2.77
N ALA A 23 7.56 3.47 3.61
CA ALA A 23 8.21 3.90 4.84
C ALA A 23 8.46 2.73 5.82
N ALA A 24 7.53 1.77 5.91
CA ALA A 24 7.71 0.58 6.72
C ALA A 24 8.83 -0.34 6.19
N ILE A 25 8.97 -0.46 4.86
CA ILE A 25 10.05 -1.21 4.21
C ILE A 25 11.40 -0.56 4.50
N ASP A 26 11.48 0.77 4.39
CA ASP A 26 12.71 1.53 4.64
C ASP A 26 13.13 1.52 6.11
N ASN A 27 12.16 1.48 7.04
CA ASN A 27 12.41 1.42 8.48
C ASN A 27 12.33 0.00 9.05
N ALA A 28 12.34 -1.04 8.20
CA ALA A 28 12.24 -2.42 8.65
C ALA A 28 13.45 -2.77 9.54
N ALA A 29 13.18 -3.19 10.77
CA ALA A 29 14.22 -3.50 11.76
C ALA A 29 15.06 -4.73 11.38
N THR A 30 14.50 -5.63 10.55
CA THR A 30 15.17 -6.86 10.11
C THR A 30 14.95 -7.11 8.62
N PRO A 31 15.88 -7.80 7.94
CA PRO A 31 15.70 -8.21 6.53
C PRO A 31 14.45 -9.08 6.32
N ALA A 32 14.14 -9.99 7.24
CA ALA A 32 12.94 -10.83 7.15
C ALA A 32 11.65 -10.00 7.19
N MET A 33 11.58 -8.98 8.06
CA MET A 33 10.44 -8.06 8.11
C MET A 33 10.31 -7.26 6.80
N ARG A 34 11.43 -6.87 6.20
CA ARG A 34 11.44 -6.20 4.90
C ARG A 34 10.84 -7.09 3.81
N ASP A 35 11.22 -8.36 3.77
CA ASP A 35 10.71 -9.34 2.79
C ASP A 35 9.21 -9.58 2.95
N GLU A 36 8.71 -9.68 4.19
CA GLU A 36 7.28 -9.79 4.48
C GLU A 36 6.51 -8.55 3.98
N LEU A 37 7.03 -7.35 4.22
CA LEU A 37 6.41 -6.10 3.76
C LEU A 37 6.42 -5.98 2.23
N ILE A 38 7.47 -6.45 1.56
CA ILE A 38 7.55 -6.52 0.09
C ILE A 38 6.52 -7.51 -0.45
N MET A 39 6.37 -8.69 0.15
CA MET A 39 5.34 -9.65 -0.23
C MET A 39 3.93 -9.08 -0.09
N ILE A 40 3.65 -8.37 1.02
CA ILE A 40 2.37 -7.69 1.23
C ILE A 40 2.14 -6.61 0.16
N ALA A 41 3.18 -5.85 -0.20
CA ALA A 41 3.12 -4.84 -1.27
C ALA A 41 2.74 -5.46 -2.63
N GLN A 42 3.40 -6.55 -3.00
CA GLN A 42 3.15 -7.28 -4.24
C GLN A 42 1.73 -7.86 -4.26
N ARG A 43 1.26 -8.44 -3.15
CA ARG A 43 -0.10 -8.97 -3.03
C ARG A 43 -1.17 -7.88 -3.14
N SER A 44 -0.92 -6.71 -2.54
CA SER A 44 -1.81 -5.57 -2.68
C SER A 44 -1.88 -5.04 -4.11
N MET A 45 -0.77 -5.11 -4.86
CA MET A 45 -0.71 -4.68 -6.26
C MET A 45 -1.45 -5.67 -7.19
N SER A 46 -1.29 -6.97 -6.95
CA SER A 46 -1.95 -8.02 -7.74
C SER A 46 -3.47 -8.06 -7.54
N ARG A 47 -4.00 -7.50 -6.45
CA ARG A 47 -5.45 -7.47 -6.15
C ARG A 47 -6.18 -6.29 -6.82
N SER A 48 -5.47 -5.46 -7.58
CA SER A 48 -6.04 -4.32 -8.33
C SER A 48 -6.23 -4.58 -9.83
N ASN A 49 -6.22 -5.85 -10.25
CA ASN A 49 -6.53 -6.28 -11.63
C ASN A 49 -7.82 -7.10 -11.65
#